data_AF-A0A060C3E8-F1
#
_entry.id   AF-A0A060C3E8-F1
#
_cell.length_a   1.000
_cell.length_b   1.000
_cell.length_c   1.000
_cell.angle_alpha   90.00
_cell.angle_beta   90.00
_cell.angle_gamma   90.00
#
_symmetry.space_group_name_H-M   'P 1'
#
loop_
_entity.id
_entity.type
_entity.pdbx_description
1 polymer ?
#
loop_
_entity_poly.entity_id
_entity_poly.type
_entity_poly.pdbx_seq_one_letter_code
_entity_poly.pdbx_strand_id
1 'polypeptide(L)'
;ATDSSEVAAESENPTTTTSTINTTTSSTSPAISNIVLASSGTVDTFTIGDTRYTSVDAVDVSSYQSWMTQNDYNELKSLGVTTVIVKISEGSTYLNKYASQTNYI
;
A
#
# COMPACT_ATOMS: atom_id res chain seq x y z
N ALA A 1 6.45 17.69 -59.79
CA ALA A 1 5.68 17.38 -58.57
C ALA A 1 6.04 18.43 -57.53
N THR A 2 5.18 19.44 -57.41
CA THR A 2 4.97 20.31 -56.22
C THR A 2 4.55 19.41 -55.04
N ASP A 3 4.73 19.70 -53.76
CA ASP A 3 5.14 20.88 -52.98
C ASP A 3 5.08 20.49 -51.48
N SER A 4 5.72 21.28 -50.62
CA SER A 4 5.36 21.51 -49.19
C SER A 4 5.45 20.36 -48.18
N SER A 5 5.63 20.58 -46.88
CA SER A 5 6.11 21.66 -46.02
C SER A 5 5.89 21.13 -44.59
N GLU A 6 6.86 21.25 -43.71
CA GLU A 6 6.71 20.96 -42.28
C GLU A 6 5.70 21.93 -41.64
N VAL A 7 4.71 21.45 -40.87
CA VAL A 7 4.16 22.17 -39.71
C VAL A 7 3.22 21.31 -38.83
N ALA A 8 3.52 21.40 -37.52
CA ALA A 8 2.62 21.46 -36.35
C ALA A 8 1.67 20.28 -36.06
N ALA A 9 1.99 19.55 -34.98
CA ALA A 9 1.03 18.73 -34.24
C ALA A 9 -0.01 19.64 -33.56
N GLU A 10 -1.26 19.52 -34.00
CA GLU A 10 -2.39 20.22 -33.43
C GLU A 10 -2.88 19.50 -32.16
N SER A 11 -3.07 20.31 -31.11
CA SER A 11 -3.48 19.91 -29.77
C SER A 11 -4.95 19.50 -29.75
N GLU A 12 -5.25 18.21 -29.68
CA GLU A 12 -6.60 17.75 -29.38
C GLU A 12 -6.88 17.77 -27.86
N ASN A 13 -7.58 18.82 -27.45
CA ASN A 13 -8.17 18.99 -26.12
C ASN A 13 -9.21 17.89 -25.85
N PRO A 14 -9.09 17.05 -24.80
CA PRO A 14 -10.09 16.01 -24.55
C PRO A 14 -11.39 16.64 -24.03
N THR A 15 -12.44 16.43 -24.82
CA THR A 15 -13.83 16.79 -24.57
C THR A 15 -14.28 16.44 -23.16
N THR A 16 -14.73 17.44 -22.40
CA THR A 16 -15.38 17.27 -21.11
C THR A 16 -16.73 16.58 -21.29
N THR A 17 -16.81 15.28 -21.00
CA THR A 17 -18.09 14.60 -20.82
C THR A 17 -18.60 14.90 -19.41
N THR A 18 -19.43 15.94 -19.27
CA THR A 18 -20.17 16.21 -18.05
C THR A 18 -21.30 15.19 -17.90
N SER A 19 -21.12 14.20 -17.04
CA SER A 19 -22.20 13.32 -16.61
C SER A 19 -23.02 14.02 -15.52
N THR A 20 -24.23 14.43 -15.86
CA THR A 20 -25.24 15.00 -14.97
C THR A 20 -25.56 14.03 -13.84
N ILE A 21 -25.29 14.40 -12.58
CA ILE A 21 -25.69 13.62 -11.41
C ILE A 21 -27.12 14.01 -11.04
N ASN A 22 -28.08 13.11 -11.27
CA ASN A 22 -29.43 13.25 -10.74
C ASN A 22 -29.43 12.91 -9.24
N THR A 23 -29.57 13.93 -8.40
CA THR A 23 -29.84 13.77 -6.97
C THR A 23 -31.27 13.30 -6.76
N THR A 24 -31.46 11.99 -6.53
CA THR A 24 -32.70 11.48 -5.93
C THR A 24 -32.44 11.21 -4.45
N THR A 25 -32.85 12.17 -3.61
CA THR A 25 -32.96 12.00 -2.17
C THR A 25 -34.05 11.00 -1.83
N SER A 26 -33.66 9.82 -1.35
CA SER A 26 -34.57 8.91 -0.64
C SER A 26 -33.83 8.28 0.54
N SER A 27 -34.27 8.67 1.72
CA SER A 27 -33.84 8.24 3.05
C SER A 27 -34.01 6.73 3.28
N THR A 28 -32.93 6.02 3.64
CA THR A 28 -32.90 4.94 4.67
C THR A 28 -31.47 4.39 4.87
N SER A 29 -30.98 4.46 6.11
CA SER A 29 -29.73 3.86 6.66
C SER A 29 -28.39 4.35 6.10
N PRO A 30 -27.43 4.85 6.92
CA PRO A 30 -26.09 5.10 6.46
C PRO A 30 -25.34 3.77 6.38
N ALA A 31 -25.56 3.00 5.31
CA ALA A 31 -24.51 2.11 4.85
C ALA A 31 -23.40 3.02 4.33
N ILE A 32 -22.39 3.30 5.16
CA ILE A 32 -21.14 3.90 4.70
C ILE A 32 -20.54 2.92 3.71
N SER A 33 -20.92 3.07 2.45
CA SER A 33 -20.18 2.48 1.35
C SER A 33 -18.88 3.28 1.30
N ASN A 34 -17.78 2.67 1.74
CA ASN A 34 -16.46 3.19 1.41
C ASN A 34 -16.36 3.09 -0.12
N ILE A 35 -16.78 4.14 -0.82
CA ILE A 35 -16.60 4.26 -2.25
C ILE A 35 -15.08 4.39 -2.44
N VAL A 36 -14.43 3.27 -2.77
CA VAL A 36 -13.05 3.29 -3.24
C VAL A 36 -13.10 3.88 -4.64
N LEU A 37 -12.86 5.19 -4.75
CA LEU A 37 -12.59 5.79 -6.05
C LEU A 37 -11.26 5.22 -6.54
N ALA A 38 -11.29 4.48 -7.65
CA ALA A 38 -10.07 4.06 -8.31
C ALA A 38 -9.27 5.32 -8.71
N SER A 39 -8.07 5.46 -8.15
CA SER A 39 -7.18 6.58 -8.38
C SER A 39 -6.78 6.69 -9.85
N SER A 40 -6.79 7.92 -10.36
CA SER A 40 -6.32 8.35 -11.68
C SER A 40 -4.97 7.72 -12.03
N GLY A 41 -4.94 6.83 -13.05
CA GLY A 41 -3.85 6.54 -14.00
C GLY A 41 -2.43 6.20 -13.52
N THR A 42 -2.08 6.42 -12.26
CA THR A 42 -0.73 6.29 -11.70
C THR A 42 -0.74 5.24 -10.59
N VAL A 43 0.32 4.40 -10.57
CA VAL A 43 0.51 3.41 -9.51
C VAL A 43 0.65 4.14 -8.18
N ASP A 44 -0.19 3.74 -7.22
CA ASP A 44 -0.19 4.27 -5.86
C ASP A 44 1.01 3.76 -5.07
N THR A 45 1.50 4.57 -4.14
CA THR A 45 2.62 4.22 -3.26
C THR A 45 2.19 4.33 -1.82
N PHE A 46 2.54 3.34 -1.00
CA PHE A 46 2.25 3.34 0.42
C PHE A 46 3.48 2.98 1.23
N THR A 47 3.46 3.39 2.50
CA THR A 47 4.47 3.04 3.50
C THR A 47 3.79 2.36 4.68
N ILE A 48 4.57 1.67 5.51
CA ILE A 48 4.06 1.13 6.78
C ILE A 48 3.55 2.29 7.65
N GLY A 49 2.38 2.12 8.24
CA GLY A 49 1.73 3.15 9.05
C GLY A 49 0.93 4.19 8.26
N ASP A 50 0.80 4.07 6.93
CA ASP A 50 -0.08 4.95 6.15
C ASP A 50 -1.56 4.64 6.46
N THR A 51 -2.22 5.60 7.14
CA THR A 51 -3.59 5.48 7.64
C THR A 51 -4.66 5.53 6.55
N ARG A 52 -4.28 5.79 5.29
CA ARG A 52 -5.19 5.69 4.13
C ARG A 52 -5.51 4.23 3.78
N TYR A 53 -4.72 3.27 4.27
CA TYR A 53 -4.88 1.84 4.00
C TYR A 53 -5.18 1.05 5.27
N THR A 54 -5.31 -0.26 5.12
CA THR A 54 -5.47 -1.21 6.24
C THR A 54 -4.27 -1.13 7.19
N SER A 55 -4.53 -1.33 8.49
CA SER A 55 -3.48 -1.34 9.50
C SER A 55 -2.42 -2.40 9.23
N VAL A 56 -1.17 -2.11 9.59
CA VAL A 56 -0.06 -3.06 9.55
C VAL A 56 0.17 -3.57 10.96
N ASP A 57 -0.50 -4.66 11.31
CA ASP A 57 -0.51 -5.16 12.69
C ASP A 57 0.66 -6.09 13.01
N ALA A 58 1.26 -6.71 11.99
CA ALA A 58 2.28 -7.74 12.16
C ALA A 58 3.40 -7.71 11.11
N VAL A 59 4.57 -8.21 11.50
CA VAL A 59 5.70 -8.54 10.61
C VAL A 59 6.15 -9.99 10.81
N ASP A 60 6.55 -10.65 9.72
CA ASP A 60 7.20 -11.97 9.76
C ASP A 60 8.71 -11.80 9.57
N VAL A 61 9.49 -12.39 10.47
CA VAL A 61 10.95 -12.29 10.45
C VAL A 61 11.58 -13.67 10.55
N SER A 62 12.74 -13.78 9.91
CA SER A 62 13.55 -14.99 9.90
C SER A 62 15.03 -14.65 10.02
N SER A 63 15.89 -15.66 9.86
CA SER A 63 17.34 -15.44 9.74
C SER A 63 17.74 -14.49 8.60
N TYR A 64 16.89 -14.29 7.58
CA TYR A 64 17.17 -13.33 6.51
C TYR A 64 17.12 -11.87 6.98
N GLN A 65 16.47 -11.59 8.11
CA GLN A 65 16.38 -10.28 8.75
C GLN A 65 17.36 -10.16 9.94
N SER A 66 18.47 -10.91 9.93
CA SER A 66 19.45 -10.90 11.02
C SER A 66 20.13 -9.55 11.26
N TRP A 67 19.95 -8.59 10.34
CA TRP A 67 20.46 -7.23 10.46
C TRP A 67 19.55 -6.31 11.28
N MET A 68 18.31 -6.71 11.55
CA MET A 68 17.38 -5.93 12.37
C MET A 68 17.83 -5.89 13.83
N THR A 69 17.75 -4.70 14.40
CA THR A 69 18.11 -4.36 15.77
C THR A 69 16.86 -4.03 16.59
N GLN A 70 17.00 -3.83 17.90
CA GLN A 70 15.87 -3.43 18.76
C GLN A 70 15.26 -2.12 18.33
N ASN A 71 16.09 -1.20 17.80
CA ASN A 71 15.62 0.09 17.33
C ASN A 71 14.65 -0.07 16.15
N ASP A 72 14.94 -0.99 15.23
CA ASP A 72 14.06 -1.26 14.08
C ASP A 72 12.70 -1.80 14.52
N TYR A 73 12.67 -2.70 15.52
CA TYR A 73 11.41 -3.18 16.10
C TYR A 73 10.64 -2.07 16.85
N ASN A 74 11.34 -1.16 17.51
CA ASN A 74 10.70 -0.01 18.16
C ASN A 74 10.11 0.97 17.14
N GLU A 75 10.78 1.18 16.01
CA GLU A 75 10.26 1.97 14.89
C GLU A 75 9.00 1.32 14.31
N LEU A 76 9.04 0.02 14.00
CA LEU A 76 7.87 -0.72 13.55
C LEU A 76 6.70 -0.61 14.54
N LYS A 77 6.98 -0.71 15.84
CA LYS A 77 5.97 -0.49 16.89
C LYS A 77 5.36 0.90 16.86
N SER A 78 6.17 1.93 16.63
CA SER A 78 5.69 3.31 16.48
C SER A 78 4.82 3.52 15.23
N LEU A 79 5.05 2.72 14.19
CA LEU A 79 4.27 2.72 12.94
C LEU A 79 3.02 1.84 12.99
N GLY A 80 2.74 1.19 14.13
CA GLY A 80 1.51 0.44 14.37
C GLY A 80 1.67 -1.09 14.39
N VAL A 81 2.87 -1.63 14.16
CA VAL A 81 3.12 -3.07 14.25
C VAL A 81 3.08 -3.51 15.71
N THR A 82 2.14 -4.38 16.06
CA THR A 82 1.96 -4.87 17.43
C THR A 82 2.45 -6.30 17.63
N THR A 83 2.64 -7.05 16.54
CA THR A 83 2.99 -8.47 16.57
C THR A 83 4.22 -8.75 15.71
N VAL A 84 5.14 -9.57 16.23
CA VAL A 84 6.27 -10.12 15.48
C VAL A 84 6.14 -11.64 15.42
N ILE A 85 6.10 -12.19 14.22
CA ILE A 85 6.06 -13.63 13.97
C ILE A 85 7.48 -14.05 13.61
N VAL A 86 8.05 -14.99 14.36
CA VAL A 86 9.44 -15.41 14.20
C VAL A 86 9.51 -16.83 13.67
N LYS A 87 10.17 -17.03 12.52
CA LYS A 87 10.43 -18.37 11.99
C LYS A 87 11.35 -19.15 12.95
N ILE A 88 10.88 -20.29 13.43
CA ILE A 88 11.64 -21.16 14.35
C ILE A 88 12.44 -22.23 13.60
N SER A 89 11.82 -22.95 12.68
CA SER A 89 12.42 -24.08 11.94
C SER A 89 11.99 -24.15 10.47
N GLU A 90 12.68 -24.98 9.69
CA GLU A 90 12.28 -25.37 8.33
C GLU A 90 12.62 -26.84 8.07
N GLY A 91 11.64 -27.60 7.55
CA GLY A 91 11.79 -29.03 7.34
C GLY A 91 12.15 -29.77 8.64
N SER A 92 13.01 -30.79 8.53
CA SER A 92 13.46 -31.59 9.67
C SER A 92 14.85 -31.22 10.18
N THR A 93 15.56 -30.30 9.52
CA THR A 93 17.00 -30.10 9.75
C THR A 93 17.40 -28.66 10.02
N TYR A 94 16.58 -27.67 9.67
CA TYR A 94 16.95 -26.26 9.86
C TYR A 94 16.30 -25.67 11.11
N LEU A 95 17.10 -25.01 11.94
CA LEU A 95 16.68 -24.20 13.06
C LEU A 95 17.22 -22.78 12.92
N ASN A 96 16.35 -21.78 13.07
CA ASN A 96 16.75 -20.39 13.04
C ASN A 96 17.47 -20.00 14.35
N LYS A 97 18.78 -19.80 14.29
CA LYS A 97 19.61 -19.38 15.44
C LYS A 97 19.23 -18.01 16.05
N TYR A 98 18.40 -17.23 15.36
CA TYR A 98 17.93 -15.92 15.83
C TYR A 98 16.58 -15.99 16.55
N ALA A 99 15.90 -17.15 16.50
CA ALA A 99 14.57 -17.30 17.08
C ALA A 99 14.52 -17.13 18.61
N SER A 100 15.61 -17.47 19.30
CA SER A 100 15.74 -17.45 20.76
C SER A 100 16.31 -16.15 21.32
N GLN A 101 16.63 -15.17 20.47
CA GLN A 101 17.15 -13.87 20.92
C GLN A 101 16.03 -12.94 21.44
N THR A 102 14.79 -13.42 21.52
CA THR A 102 13.55 -12.73 21.88
C THR A 102 13.51 -12.25 23.34
N ASN A 103 14.36 -11.29 23.68
CA ASN A 103 14.10 -10.27 24.71
C ASN A 103 13.38 -9.03 24.10
N TYR A 104 12.82 -9.17 22.89
CA TYR A 104 12.35 -8.07 22.03
C TYR A 104 10.83 -7.81 22.09
N ILE A 105 10.11 -8.43 23.05
CA ILE A 105 8.67 -8.21 23.30
C ILE A 105 8.42 -7.46 24.60
#